data_AF-A0A1J4XV16-F1
#
_entry.id   AF-A0A1J4XV16-F1
#
_cell.length_a   1.000
_cell.length_b   1.000
_cell.length_c   1.000
_cell.angle_alpha   90.00
_cell.angle_beta   90.00
_cell.angle_gamma   90.00
#
_symmetry.space_group_name_H-M   'P 1'
#
loop_
_entity.id
_entity.type
_entity.pdbx_description
1 polymer ?
#
loop_
_entity_poly.entity_id
_entity_poly.type
_entity_poly.pdbx_seq_one_letter_code
_entity_poly.pdbx_strand_id
1 'polypeptide(L)'
;NETRDLLQSVLDSYQAGIFVQQVKLQDVAPPEEVAPAFKDVQSAKEDKEKVINQAMGYNNEIIPQARGEAAKIAQEAEAFKQKRVKEAEGDADRFTQILAQYKLAKDVTRTRMYLETLENVLAQTENYIVDGKDAGSMVNVLGVSPTTGAVAGKGGAK
;
A
#
# COMPACT_ATOMS: atom_id res chain seq x y z
N ASN A 1 -45.82 -26.54 -26.25
CA ASN A 1 -46.22 -26.80 -27.65
C ASN A 1 -47.51 -27.60 -27.73
N GLU A 2 -47.66 -28.69 -26.96
CA GLU A 2 -48.90 -29.50 -26.94
C GLU A 2 -50.20 -28.70 -26.67
N THR A 3 -50.17 -27.70 -25.79
CA THR A 3 -51.35 -26.88 -25.47
C THR A 3 -51.84 -26.04 -26.65
N ARG A 4 -50.93 -25.60 -27.52
CA ARG A 4 -51.27 -24.85 -28.74
C ARG A 4 -51.96 -25.76 -29.76
N ASP A 5 -51.44 -26.97 -29.93
CA ASP A 5 -51.96 -27.93 -30.90
C ASP A 5 -53.34 -28.47 -30.47
N LEU A 6 -53.55 -28.67 -29.17
CA LEU A 6 -54.85 -29.04 -28.60
C LEU A 6 -55.90 -27.90 -28.77
N LEU A 7 -55.50 -26.64 -28.57
CA LEU A 7 -56.40 -25.50 -28.77
C LEU A 7 -56.75 -25.30 -30.24
N GLN A 8 -55.78 -25.47 -31.14
CA GLN A 8 -56.02 -25.37 -32.59
C GLN A 8 -56.96 -26.46 -33.07
N SER A 9 -56.79 -27.72 -32.63
CA SER A 9 -57.66 -28.82 -33.05
C SER A 9 -59.12 -28.66 -32.59
N VAL A 10 -59.33 -28.10 -31.39
CA VAL A 10 -60.67 -27.76 -30.89
C VAL A 10 -61.29 -26.65 -31.72
N LEU A 11 -60.56 -25.57 -32.01
CA LEU A 11 -61.08 -24.45 -32.80
C LEU A 11 -61.36 -24.82 -34.27
N ASP A 12 -60.56 -25.71 -34.85
CA ASP A 12 -60.75 -26.26 -36.19
C ASP A 12 -61.99 -27.18 -36.23
N SER A 13 -62.25 -27.95 -35.16
CA SER A 13 -63.47 -28.77 -35.04
C SER A 13 -64.75 -27.94 -34.98
N TYR A 14 -64.68 -26.74 -34.40
CA TYR A 14 -65.78 -25.77 -34.38
C TYR A 14 -65.89 -24.92 -35.66
N GLN A 15 -65.04 -25.17 -36.68
CA GLN A 15 -64.98 -24.41 -37.94
C GLN A 15 -64.88 -22.89 -37.73
N ALA A 16 -64.17 -22.47 -36.67
CA ALA A 16 -64.16 -21.07 -36.27
C ALA A 16 -63.32 -20.16 -37.19
N GLY A 17 -62.47 -20.71 -38.07
CA GLY A 17 -61.65 -19.94 -39.02
C GLY A 17 -60.54 -19.08 -38.38
N ILE A 18 -60.18 -19.37 -37.12
CA ILE A 18 -59.22 -18.59 -36.32
C ILE A 18 -57.91 -19.40 -36.15
N PHE A 19 -56.76 -18.77 -36.39
CA PHE A 19 -55.43 -19.39 -36.22
C PHE A 19 -54.75 -18.88 -34.95
N VAL A 20 -54.34 -19.79 -34.07
CA VAL A 20 -53.68 -19.46 -32.81
C VAL A 20 -52.18 -19.21 -33.07
N GLN A 21 -51.75 -17.95 -33.01
CA GLN A 21 -50.37 -17.56 -33.30
C GLN A 21 -49.41 -17.85 -32.13
N GLN A 22 -49.82 -17.60 -30.88
CA GLN A 22 -49.00 -17.87 -29.69
C GLN A 22 -49.87 -18.06 -28.46
N VAL A 23 -49.57 -19.09 -27.65
CA VAL A 23 -50.18 -19.29 -26.32
C VAL A 23 -49.20 -18.74 -25.29
N LYS A 24 -49.60 -17.69 -24.58
CA LYS A 24 -48.87 -17.17 -23.41
C LYS A 24 -49.61 -17.65 -22.18
N LEU A 25 -48.94 -18.42 -21.31
CA LEU A 25 -49.46 -18.60 -19.95
C LEU A 25 -49.43 -17.23 -19.28
N GLN A 26 -50.57 -16.78 -18.76
CA GLN A 26 -50.58 -15.69 -17.79
C GLN A 26 -49.97 -16.23 -16.51
N ASP A 27 -48.92 -15.56 -16.03
CA ASP A 27 -48.31 -15.89 -14.74
C ASP A 27 -49.38 -15.86 -13.65
N VAL A 28 -49.59 -17.00 -13.00
CA VAL A 28 -50.50 -17.12 -11.88
C VAL A 28 -49.75 -16.60 -10.66
N ALA A 29 -50.04 -15.36 -10.27
CA ALA A 29 -49.55 -14.81 -9.02
C ALA A 29 -50.12 -15.61 -7.84
N PRO A 30 -49.33 -15.87 -6.77
CA PRO A 30 -49.83 -16.50 -5.57
C PRO A 30 -50.99 -15.69 -4.96
N PRO A 31 -52.03 -16.34 -4.39
CA PRO A 31 -53.07 -15.62 -3.65
C PRO A 31 -52.45 -14.79 -2.53
N GLU A 32 -52.98 -13.59 -2.28
CA GLU A 32 -52.40 -12.63 -1.31
C GLU A 32 -52.21 -13.21 0.10
N GLU A 33 -53.00 -14.22 0.47
CA GLU A 33 -52.96 -14.88 1.77
C GLU A 33 -51.63 -15.59 2.07
N VAL A 34 -50.90 -16.09 1.04
CA VAL A 34 -49.64 -16.85 1.24
C VAL A 34 -48.38 -16.08 0.84
N ALA A 35 -48.52 -14.97 0.11
CA ALA A 35 -47.41 -14.10 -0.29
C ALA A 35 -46.47 -13.68 0.86
N PRO A 36 -46.92 -13.30 2.08
CA PRO A 36 -46.02 -12.90 3.15
C PRO A 36 -45.13 -14.06 3.64
N ALA A 37 -45.67 -15.27 3.78
CA ALA A 37 -44.90 -16.43 4.23
C ALA A 37 -43.82 -16.87 3.23
N PHE A 38 -44.11 -16.79 1.92
CA PHE A 38 -43.10 -17.03 0.89
C PHE A 38 -42.01 -15.96 0.89
N LYS A 39 -42.38 -14.70 1.07
CA LYS A 39 -41.44 -13.59 1.15
C LYS A 39 -40.49 -13.74 2.36
N ASP A 40 -41.00 -14.16 3.51
CA ASP A 40 -40.18 -14.39 4.70
C ASP A 40 -39.15 -15.51 4.50
N VAL A 41 -39.53 -16.62 3.87
CA VAL A 41 -38.60 -17.73 3.59
C VAL A 41 -37.50 -17.30 2.61
N GLN A 42 -37.84 -16.47 1.62
CA GLN A 42 -36.87 -15.96 0.65
C GLN A 42 -35.92 -14.95 1.30
N SER A 43 -36.43 -13.98 2.07
CA SER A 43 -35.61 -13.04 2.84
C SER A 43 -34.66 -13.77 3.80
N ALA A 44 -35.14 -14.79 4.53
CA ALA A 44 -34.31 -15.56 5.44
C ALA A 44 -33.18 -16.33 4.72
N LYS A 45 -33.43 -16.84 3.50
CA LYS A 45 -32.40 -17.47 2.67
C LYS A 45 -31.36 -16.45 2.19
N GLU A 46 -31.81 -15.29 1.71
CA GLU A 46 -30.91 -14.22 1.28
C GLU A 46 -30.04 -13.71 2.43
N ASP A 47 -30.61 -13.51 3.62
CA ASP A 47 -29.86 -13.11 4.80
C ASP A 47 -28.82 -14.15 5.21
N LYS A 48 -29.19 -15.44 5.16
CA LYS A 48 -28.24 -16.54 5.42
C LYS A 48 -27.08 -16.51 4.42
N GLU A 49 -27.37 -16.40 3.13
CA GLU A 49 -26.34 -16.34 2.09
C GLU A 49 -25.46 -15.10 2.23
N LYS A 50 -26.04 -13.95 2.57
CA LYS A 50 -25.31 -12.71 2.85
C LYS A 50 -24.34 -12.88 4.01
N VAL A 51 -24.78 -13.45 5.14
CA VAL A 51 -23.91 -13.68 6.31
C VAL A 51 -22.78 -14.65 5.96
N ILE A 52 -23.08 -15.72 5.22
CA ILE A 52 -22.06 -16.67 4.77
C ILE A 52 -21.03 -15.98 3.86
N ASN A 53 -21.49 -15.20 2.88
CA ASN A 53 -20.61 -14.48 1.96
C ASN A 53 -19.74 -13.44 2.69
N GLN A 54 -20.30 -12.73 3.67
CA GLN A 54 -19.54 -11.80 4.51
C GLN A 54 -18.47 -12.54 5.34
N ALA A 55 -18.81 -13.68 5.94
CA ALA A 55 -17.86 -14.48 6.70
C ALA A 55 -16.75 -15.05 5.80
N MET A 56 -17.08 -15.51 4.59
CA MET A 56 -16.09 -15.94 3.61
C MET A 56 -15.18 -14.78 3.18
N GLY A 57 -15.76 -13.60 2.90
CA GLY A 57 -15.01 -12.39 2.58
C GLY A 57 -14.02 -12.02 3.68
N TYR A 58 -14.47 -12.00 4.93
CA TYR A 58 -13.65 -11.70 6.10
C TYR A 58 -12.49 -12.68 6.28
N ASN A 59 -12.74 -13.99 6.14
CA ASN A 59 -11.67 -15.00 6.20
C ASN A 59 -10.67 -14.85 5.04
N ASN A 60 -11.18 -14.57 3.83
CA ASN A 60 -10.37 -14.37 2.64
C ASN A 60 -9.54 -13.09 2.69
N GLU A 61 -9.91 -12.13 3.55
CA GLU A 61 -9.14 -10.89 3.77
C GLU A 61 -8.08 -11.09 4.86
N ILE A 62 -8.47 -11.64 6.02
CA ILE A 62 -7.58 -11.74 7.18
C ILE A 62 -6.47 -12.75 6.99
N ILE A 63 -6.75 -13.93 6.43
CA ILE A 63 -5.73 -14.98 6.32
C ILE A 63 -4.59 -14.53 5.41
N PRO A 64 -4.84 -13.97 4.20
CA PRO A 64 -3.77 -13.43 3.37
C PRO A 64 -3.08 -12.22 3.98
N GLN A 65 -3.81 -11.32 4.65
CA GLN A 65 -3.21 -10.16 5.30
C GLN A 65 -2.24 -10.58 6.41
N ALA A 66 -2.67 -11.45 7.32
CA ALA A 66 -1.83 -11.97 8.40
C ALA A 66 -0.60 -12.73 7.87
N ARG A 67 -0.76 -13.51 6.79
CA ARG A 67 0.37 -14.16 6.11
C ARG A 67 1.33 -13.15 5.49
N GLY A 68 0.82 -12.10 4.88
CA GLY A 68 1.61 -11.02 4.29
C GLY A 68 2.41 -10.26 5.36
N GLU A 69 1.78 -9.93 6.48
CA GLU A 69 2.43 -9.29 7.62
C GLU A 69 3.52 -10.19 8.22
N ALA A 70 3.25 -11.49 8.42
CA ALA A 70 4.24 -12.43 8.90
C ALA A 70 5.44 -12.55 7.93
N ALA A 71 5.18 -12.64 6.63
CA ALA A 71 6.23 -12.68 5.61
C ALA A 71 7.06 -11.40 5.59
N LYS A 72 6.41 -10.23 5.73
CA LYS A 72 7.07 -8.93 5.81
C LYS A 72 8.03 -8.87 7.01
N ILE A 73 7.57 -9.27 8.19
CA ILE A 73 8.40 -9.29 9.40
C ILE A 73 9.62 -10.21 9.22
N ALA A 74 9.42 -11.40 8.64
CA ALA A 74 10.50 -12.33 8.37
C ALA A 74 11.55 -11.74 7.39
N GLN A 75 11.08 -11.12 6.30
CA GLN A 75 11.95 -10.48 5.32
C GLN A 75 12.69 -9.27 5.89
N GLU A 76 12.03 -8.45 6.71
CA GLU A 76 12.67 -7.32 7.39
C GLU A 76 13.76 -7.79 8.36
N ALA A 77 13.50 -8.85 9.12
CA ALA A 77 14.49 -9.44 10.02
C ALA A 77 15.70 -10.00 9.25
N GLU A 78 15.45 -10.68 8.13
CA GLU A 78 16.52 -11.21 7.28
C GLU A 78 17.32 -10.09 6.62
N ALA A 79 16.66 -9.06 6.10
CA ALA A 79 17.30 -7.88 5.55
C ALA A 79 18.14 -7.14 6.60
N PHE A 80 17.64 -6.99 7.81
CA PHE A 80 18.39 -6.38 8.92
C PHE A 80 19.63 -7.19 9.27
N LYS A 81 19.50 -8.52 9.38
CA LYS A 81 20.65 -9.41 9.61
C LYS A 81 21.69 -9.25 8.50
N GLN A 82 21.28 -9.31 7.24
CA GLN A 82 22.20 -9.16 6.10
C GLN A 82 22.86 -7.78 6.08
N LYS A 83 22.10 -6.72 6.34
CA LYS A 83 22.62 -5.35 6.45
C LYS A 83 23.70 -5.27 7.52
N ARG A 84 23.45 -5.80 8.71
CA ARG A 84 24.41 -5.78 9.84
C ARG A 84 25.68 -6.56 9.53
N VAL A 85 25.56 -7.72 8.88
CA VAL A 85 26.72 -8.51 8.46
C VAL A 85 27.55 -7.75 7.42
N LYS A 86 26.90 -7.20 6.38
CA LYS A 86 27.60 -6.44 5.33
C LYS A 86 28.25 -5.15 5.84
N GLU A 87 27.60 -4.44 6.76
CA GLU A 87 28.19 -3.27 7.43
C GLU A 87 29.45 -3.69 8.19
N ALA A 88 29.39 -4.77 8.98
CA ALA A 88 30.54 -5.26 9.73
C ALA A 88 31.67 -5.75 8.81
N GLU A 89 31.36 -6.43 7.70
CA GLU A 89 32.34 -6.84 6.69
C GLU A 89 33.00 -5.62 6.03
N GLY A 90 32.21 -4.62 5.62
CA GLY A 90 32.72 -3.39 5.03
C GLY A 90 33.62 -2.59 5.97
N ASP A 91 33.26 -2.51 7.25
CA ASP A 91 34.08 -1.87 8.28
C ASP A 91 35.39 -2.62 8.52
N ALA A 92 35.34 -3.96 8.56
CA ALA A 92 36.54 -4.80 8.68
C ALA A 92 37.47 -4.64 7.48
N ASP A 93 36.93 -4.64 6.26
CA ASP A 93 37.69 -4.43 5.03
C ASP A 93 38.31 -3.03 5.00
N ARG A 94 37.55 -2.00 5.37
CA ARG A 94 38.07 -0.63 5.49
C ARG A 94 39.21 -0.57 6.51
N PHE A 95 39.06 -1.21 7.67
CA PHE A 95 40.07 -1.24 8.71
C PHE A 95 41.36 -1.93 8.22
N THR A 96 41.24 -3.09 7.55
CA THR A 96 42.42 -3.80 7.03
C THR A 96 43.17 -3.00 5.97
N GLN A 97 42.46 -2.30 5.08
CA GLN A 97 43.06 -1.40 4.09
C GLN A 97 43.81 -0.23 4.75
N ILE A 98 43.18 0.43 5.73
CA ILE A 98 43.81 1.50 6.50
C ILE A 98 45.04 0.98 7.24
N LEU A 99 44.95 -0.19 7.88
CA LEU A 99 46.06 -0.80 8.61
C LEU A 99 47.23 -1.15 7.68
N ALA A 100 46.95 -1.62 6.46
CA ALA A 100 47.98 -1.87 5.45
C ALA A 100 48.70 -0.57 5.06
N GLN A 101 47.97 0.51 4.80
CA GLN A 101 48.55 1.83 4.49
C GLN A 101 49.31 2.43 5.68
N TYR A 102 48.79 2.25 6.89
CA TYR A 102 49.40 2.71 8.13
C TYR A 102 50.75 2.03 8.41
N LYS A 103 50.89 0.75 8.05
CA LYS A 103 52.18 0.03 8.13
C LYS A 103 53.22 0.59 7.15
N LEU A 104 52.79 1.12 5.99
CA LEU A 104 53.69 1.71 5.00
C LEU A 104 54.16 3.13 5.39
N ALA A 105 53.28 3.97 5.95
CA ALA A 105 53.61 5.37 6.24
C ALA A 105 52.93 5.87 7.53
N LYS A 106 53.54 5.55 8.67
CA LYS A 106 52.94 5.68 10.01
C LYS A 106 52.63 7.12 10.46
N ASP A 107 53.52 8.07 10.17
CA ASP A 107 53.39 9.44 10.69
C ASP A 107 52.43 10.30 9.86
N VAL A 108 52.49 10.22 8.53
CA VAL A 108 51.62 11.00 7.64
C VAL A 108 50.14 10.60 7.75
N THR A 109 49.85 9.31 7.97
CA THR A 109 48.47 8.82 8.11
C THR A 109 47.83 9.27 9.43
N ARG A 110 48.58 9.31 10.53
CA ARG A 110 48.10 9.85 11.82
C ARG A 110 47.75 11.32 11.72
N THR A 111 48.66 12.11 11.12
CA THR A 111 48.45 13.55 10.99
C THR A 111 47.27 13.85 10.05
N ARG A 112 47.10 13.09 8.95
CA ARG A 112 45.92 13.21 8.07
C ARG A 112 44.63 12.89 8.81
N MET A 113 44.55 11.77 9.52
CA MET A 113 43.34 11.40 10.28
C MET A 113 42.98 12.46 11.31
N TYR A 114 43.97 12.99 12.03
CA TYR A 114 43.75 14.04 13.01
C TYR A 114 43.18 15.32 12.37
N LEU A 115 43.77 15.76 11.25
CA LEU A 115 43.28 16.93 10.51
C LEU A 115 41.88 16.71 9.92
N GLU A 116 41.58 15.53 9.35
CA GLU A 116 40.24 15.19 8.86
C GLU A 116 39.20 15.15 9.99
N THR A 117 39.55 14.60 11.16
CA THR A 117 38.63 14.59 12.31
C THR A 117 38.38 16.00 12.84
N LEU A 118 39.41 16.84 12.88
CA LEU A 118 39.28 18.25 13.26
C LEU A 118 38.41 19.00 12.26
N GLU A 119 38.62 18.81 10.96
CA GLU A 119 37.82 19.44 9.91
C GLU A 119 36.35 19.04 10.03
N ASN A 120 36.04 17.76 10.21
CA ASN A 120 34.65 17.29 10.37
C ASN A 120 33.97 17.85 11.63
N VAL A 121 34.68 17.89 12.75
CA VAL A 121 34.14 18.44 14.02
C VAL A 121 33.97 19.96 13.91
N LEU A 122 34.92 20.66 13.32
CA LEU A 122 34.86 22.10 13.11
C LEU A 122 33.82 22.51 12.04
N ALA A 123 33.53 21.64 11.06
CA ALA A 123 32.48 21.85 10.06
C ALA A 123 31.06 21.62 10.60
N GLN A 124 30.90 20.75 11.59
CA GLN A 124 29.62 20.53 12.27
C GLN A 124 29.30 21.58 13.34
N THR A 125 30.27 22.42 13.71
CA THR A 125 30.09 23.45 14.73
C THR A 125 30.09 24.82 14.06
N GLU A 126 28.98 25.55 14.09
CA GLU A 126 28.97 26.98 13.71
C GLU A 126 29.82 27.76 14.72
N ASN A 127 31.10 27.93 14.41
CA ASN A 127 32.04 28.64 15.27
C ASN A 127 31.89 30.15 15.06
N TYR A 128 31.17 30.81 15.97
CA TYR A 128 31.18 32.27 16.10
C TYR A 128 32.34 32.69 17.01
N ILE A 129 33.41 33.23 16.42
CA ILE A 129 34.46 33.92 17.20
C ILE A 129 33.93 35.31 17.53
N VAL A 130 33.51 35.51 18.78
CA VAL A 130 33.22 36.85 19.31
C VAL A 130 34.54 37.46 19.75
N ASP A 131 35.09 38.36 18.93
CA ASP A 131 36.17 39.23 19.40
C ASP A 131 35.58 40.15 20.47
N GLY A 132 36.13 40.07 21.67
CA GLY A 132 35.65 40.73 22.88
C GLY A 132 35.98 42.21 22.90
N LYS A 133 35.57 42.94 21.87
CA LYS A 133 35.47 44.40 21.78
C LYS A 133 34.71 44.72 20.49
N ASP A 134 33.48 45.23 20.66
CA ASP A 134 32.54 45.70 19.63
C ASP A 134 31.55 44.66 19.09
N ALA A 135 30.38 44.65 19.76
CA ALA A 135 29.20 43.84 19.50
C ALA A 135 28.46 44.23 18.20
N GLY A 136 29.12 44.13 17.03
CA GLY A 136 28.51 44.56 15.77
C GLY A 136 28.84 43.77 14.50
N SER A 137 29.81 42.85 14.50
CA SER A 137 30.16 42.12 13.27
C SER A 137 30.49 40.67 13.55
N MET A 138 29.47 39.81 13.46
CA MET A 138 29.66 38.37 13.38
C MET A 138 30.14 38.04 11.97
N VAL A 139 31.46 37.87 11.78
CA VAL A 139 32.01 37.41 10.52
C VAL A 139 32.11 35.89 10.55
N ASN A 140 31.35 35.22 9.68
CA ASN A 140 31.47 33.80 9.43
C ASN A 140 32.73 33.54 8.58
N VAL A 141 33.75 32.90 9.16
CA VAL A 141 35.04 32.62 8.51
C VAL A 141 35.03 31.31 7.70
N LEU A 142 33.95 30.51 7.76
CA LEU A 142 33.79 29.32 6.92
C LEU A 142 32.45 29.41 6.19
N GLY A 143 32.48 30.04 5.02
CA GLY A 143 31.33 30.31 4.17
C GLY A 143 30.67 29.05 3.61
N VAL A 144 29.84 28.39 4.43
CA VAL A 144 28.78 27.50 3.98
C VAL A 144 27.44 28.10 4.39
N SER A 145 26.90 28.94 3.52
CA SER A 145 25.50 29.34 3.63
C SER A 145 24.62 28.08 3.52
N PRO A 146 23.69 27.82 4.45
CA PRO A 146 22.64 26.86 4.17
C PRO A 146 21.80 27.44 3.04
N THR A 147 21.71 26.71 1.94
CA THR A 147 20.73 26.96 0.90
C THR A 147 19.34 26.76 1.52
N THR A 148 18.78 27.87 2.00
CA THR A 148 17.37 27.98 2.35
C THR A 148 16.57 27.52 1.14
N GLY A 149 15.91 26.36 1.30
CA GLY A 149 14.96 25.84 0.34
C GLY A 149 13.83 26.85 0.13
N ALA A 150 13.92 27.57 -0.98
CA ALA A 150 12.82 28.37 -1.49
C ALA A 150 11.72 27.44 -2.01
N VAL A 151 10.79 27.05 -1.14
CA VAL A 151 9.45 26.61 -1.57
C VAL A 151 8.68 27.88 -1.98
N ALA A 152 9.00 28.38 -3.17
CA ALA A 152 8.20 29.37 -3.88
C ALA A 152 7.32 28.64 -4.88
N GLY A 153 6.12 28.27 -4.44
CA GLY A 153 5.11 27.57 -5.23
C GLY A 153 3.70 27.99 -4.86
N LYS A 154 3.44 29.29 -4.72
CA LYS A 154 2.08 29.84 -4.83
C LYS A 154 1.87 30.30 -6.27
N GLY A 155 1.28 29.41 -7.08
CA GLY A 155 0.68 29.76 -8.35
C GLY A 155 -0.52 30.67 -8.11
N GLY A 156 -0.54 31.82 -8.79
CA GLY A 156 -1.69 32.68 -8.90
C GLY A 156 -2.49 32.41 -10.17
N ALA A 157 -3.79 32.69 -10.07
CA ALA A 157 -4.72 33.10 -11.13
C ALA A 157 -5.04 32.10 -12.26
N LYS A 158 -6.21 31.46 -12.18
CA LYS A 158 -7.49 31.94 -12.76
C LYS A 158 -8.64 31.02 -12.36
#